data_AF-A0A8T5T3M8-F1
#
_entry.id   AF-A0A8T5T3M8-F1
#
_cell.length_a   1.000
_cell.length_b   1.000
_cell.length_c   1.000
_cell.angle_alpha   90.00
_cell.angle_beta   90.00
_cell.angle_gamma   90.00
#
_symmetry.space_group_name_H-M   'P 1'
#
loop_
_entity.id
_entity.type
_entity.pdbx_description
1 polymer ?
#
loop_
_entity_poly.entity_id
_entity_poly.type
_entity_poly.pdbx_seq_one_letter_code
_entity_poly.pdbx_strand_id
1 'polypeptide(L)'
;MKNIRILVGNREDIPVKYLEQLFALQQQEQEAKWGILPSEIELFRKKWNTREVHWVKQIRAVAINSEDLVVGHGTIGWYLKYDNLDRGWFIAYVAKEHRRKGIGKSLLEALITKPPEQIKFIYAGCVLGSDGEPFLRKIKKDNDYQEKRTIADLTEFDINEVKEEANRLLKKANNNGYRVVKVKNMKFEDFVDFEEFITVAQQIWNDMPREELTFEDYTLTPERYKEIYNVEMLHGDNYCSFLCIHEETNKPVGYTIFSTNPLHKQVVSQDDTGVIPEHRGKGLGLMLKYQSLRHLLEETDSKYWITGNAGSNKQMIKINETLNHKLWMTELEFELSREDCEKYLIS
;
A
#
# COMPACT_ATOMS: atom_id res chain seq x y z
N MET A 1 26.47 6.90 -23.74
CA MET A 1 25.72 5.98 -22.85
C MET A 1 26.33 4.58 -23.03
N LYS A 2 27.09 4.08 -22.04
CA LYS A 2 27.67 2.74 -22.13
C LYS A 2 26.54 1.71 -22.05
N ASN A 3 26.29 1.01 -23.16
CA ASN A 3 25.42 -0.16 -23.39
C ASN A 3 24.50 -0.55 -22.21
N ILE A 4 23.38 0.16 -22.05
CA ILE A 4 22.24 -0.33 -21.26
C ILE A 4 21.22 -0.86 -22.27
N ARG A 5 20.83 -2.12 -22.12
CA ARG A 5 19.73 -2.74 -22.88
C ARG A 5 18.49 -2.76 -22.01
N ILE A 6 17.38 -2.22 -22.51
CA ILE A 6 16.08 -2.32 -21.85
C ILE A 6 15.29 -3.47 -22.50
N LEU A 7 14.98 -4.50 -21.71
CA LEU A 7 14.00 -5.51 -22.11
C LEU A 7 12.63 -5.05 -21.62
N VAL A 8 11.60 -5.11 -22.47
CA VAL A 8 10.24 -4.68 -22.12
C VAL A 8 9.24 -5.72 -22.59
N GLY A 9 8.26 -6.03 -21.75
CA GLY A 9 7.15 -6.88 -22.13
C GLY A 9 6.26 -7.28 -20.96
N ASN A 10 5.40 -8.26 -21.21
CA ASN A 10 4.64 -8.94 -20.17
C ASN A 10 5.60 -9.73 -19.26
N ARG A 11 5.07 -10.26 -18.16
CA ARG A 11 5.83 -11.12 -17.25
C ARG A 11 6.63 -12.21 -17.99
N GLU A 12 5.99 -12.89 -18.95
CA GLU A 12 6.59 -14.05 -19.63
C GLU A 12 7.61 -13.66 -20.70
N ASP A 13 7.65 -12.37 -21.07
CA ASP A 13 8.62 -11.82 -22.02
C ASP A 13 9.96 -11.52 -21.32
N ILE A 14 10.01 -11.54 -19.99
CA ILE A 14 11.24 -11.33 -19.22
C ILE A 14 12.01 -12.67 -19.12
N PRO A 15 13.24 -12.77 -19.68
CA PRO A 15 13.96 -14.04 -19.70
C PRO A 15 14.28 -14.56 -18.30
N VAL A 16 14.01 -15.85 -18.08
CA VAL A 16 14.20 -16.55 -16.79
C VAL A 16 15.59 -16.32 -16.19
N LYS A 17 16.64 -16.24 -17.02
CA LYS A 17 18.02 -16.03 -16.57
C LYS A 17 18.27 -14.72 -15.81
N TYR A 18 17.37 -13.74 -15.92
CA TYR A 18 17.47 -12.45 -15.23
C TYR A 18 16.63 -12.37 -13.95
N LEU A 19 15.75 -13.34 -13.69
CA LEU A 19 14.77 -13.23 -12.61
C LEU A 19 15.42 -13.18 -11.23
N GLU A 20 16.44 -14.01 -10.99
CA GLU A 20 17.14 -14.00 -9.70
C GLU A 20 17.85 -12.66 -9.42
N GLN A 21 18.43 -12.04 -10.45
CA GLN A 21 19.02 -10.71 -10.32
C GLN A 21 17.95 -9.63 -10.11
N LEU A 22 16.80 -9.76 -10.78
CA LEU A 22 15.66 -8.87 -10.58
C LEU A 22 15.12 -8.96 -9.15
N PHE A 23 14.97 -10.16 -8.59
CA PHE A 23 14.50 -10.36 -7.23
C PHE A 23 15.47 -9.81 -6.20
N ALA A 24 16.77 -10.02 -6.39
CA ALA A 24 17.80 -9.41 -5.54
C ALA A 24 17.76 -7.87 -5.62
N LEU A 25 17.54 -7.31 -6.82
CA LEU A 25 17.43 -5.87 -7.00
C LEU A 25 16.16 -5.28 -6.33
N GLN A 26 15.03 -5.99 -6.37
CA GLN A 26 13.80 -5.61 -5.67
C GLN A 26 13.95 -5.71 -4.15
N GLN A 27 14.69 -6.70 -3.65
CA GLN A 27 15.04 -6.79 -2.24
C GLN A 27 15.92 -5.60 -1.81
N GLN A 28 16.89 -5.21 -2.65
CA GLN A 28 17.72 -4.02 -2.43
C GLN A 28 16.89 -2.73 -2.47
N GLU A 29 15.92 -2.62 -3.37
CA GLU A 29 14.96 -1.50 -3.41
C GLU A 29 14.21 -1.39 -2.07
N GLN A 30 13.69 -2.51 -1.58
CA GLN A 30 12.96 -2.55 -0.30
C GLN A 30 13.86 -2.14 0.86
N GLU A 31 15.09 -2.67 0.93
CA GLU A 31 16.07 -2.30 1.95
C GLU A 31 16.41 -0.80 1.87
N ALA A 32 16.64 -0.28 0.67
CA ALA A 32 16.96 1.13 0.46
C ALA A 32 15.79 2.07 0.80
N LYS A 33 14.55 1.62 0.58
CA LYS A 33 13.35 2.40 0.88
C LYS A 33 13.08 2.42 2.39
N TRP A 34 13.03 1.26 3.01
CA TRP A 34 12.53 1.12 4.37
C TRP A 34 13.65 1.16 5.41
N GLY A 35 14.85 0.65 5.12
CA GLY A 35 15.95 0.59 6.11
C GLY A 35 15.70 -0.35 7.30
N ILE A 36 14.50 -0.93 7.39
CA ILE A 36 14.18 -2.10 8.22
C ILE A 36 14.32 -3.36 7.36
N LEU A 37 14.65 -4.47 8.01
CA LEU A 37 15.01 -5.74 7.38
C LEU A 37 14.08 -6.06 6.20
N PRO A 38 14.61 -6.10 4.95
CA PRO A 38 13.77 -6.36 3.79
C PRO A 38 13.11 -7.73 3.92
N SER A 39 12.01 -7.91 3.19
CA SER A 39 11.39 -9.21 3.08
C SER A 39 12.39 -10.24 2.52
N GLU A 40 12.18 -11.49 2.87
CA GLU A 40 12.94 -12.60 2.31
C GLU A 40 12.77 -12.63 0.79
N ILE A 41 13.83 -12.99 0.06
CA ILE A 41 13.83 -12.99 -1.40
C ILE A 41 12.71 -13.88 -2.01
N GLU A 42 12.30 -14.92 -1.27
CA GLU A 42 11.17 -15.79 -1.61
C GLU A 42 9.85 -15.02 -1.81
N LEU A 43 9.65 -13.88 -1.14
CA LEU A 43 8.45 -13.07 -1.33
C LEU A 43 8.37 -12.56 -2.77
N PHE A 44 9.49 -12.12 -3.34
CA PHE A 44 9.55 -11.65 -4.71
C PHE A 44 9.36 -12.79 -5.72
N ARG A 45 9.91 -13.98 -5.45
CA ARG A 45 9.64 -15.19 -6.25
C ARG A 45 8.15 -15.54 -6.25
N LYS A 46 7.52 -15.48 -5.08
CA LYS A 46 6.09 -15.76 -4.93
C LYS A 46 5.24 -14.74 -5.67
N LYS A 47 5.50 -13.44 -5.47
CA LYS A 47 4.85 -12.33 -6.20
C LYS A 47 4.99 -12.46 -7.71
N TRP A 48 6.17 -12.88 -8.19
CA TRP A 48 6.38 -13.13 -9.61
C TRP A 48 5.47 -14.24 -10.13
N ASN A 49 5.31 -15.34 -9.37
CA ASN A 49 4.54 -16.50 -9.80
C ASN A 49 3.02 -16.31 -9.66
N THR A 50 2.55 -15.42 -8.80
CA THR A 50 1.12 -15.09 -8.68
C THR A 50 0.58 -14.53 -9.99
N ARG A 51 -0.59 -15.03 -10.42
CA ARG A 51 -1.24 -14.58 -11.65
C ARG A 51 -1.64 -13.10 -11.52
N GLU A 52 -1.48 -12.33 -12.61
CA GLU A 52 -1.95 -10.95 -12.66
C GLU A 52 -3.46 -10.87 -12.42
N VAL A 53 -3.89 -9.85 -11.67
CA VAL A 53 -5.31 -9.54 -11.47
C VAL A 53 -5.95 -9.10 -12.78
N HIS A 54 -7.20 -9.51 -13.02
CA HIS A 54 -7.87 -9.23 -14.30
C HIS A 54 -8.36 -7.78 -14.45
N TRP A 55 -8.32 -6.98 -13.37
CA TRP A 55 -8.71 -5.57 -13.36
C TRP A 55 -7.53 -4.62 -13.58
N VAL A 56 -6.31 -5.14 -13.79
CA VAL A 56 -5.11 -4.37 -14.10
C VAL A 56 -4.39 -4.99 -15.29
N LYS A 57 -3.79 -4.17 -16.15
CA LYS A 57 -2.72 -4.61 -17.05
C LYS A 57 -1.39 -4.04 -16.57
N GLN A 58 -0.33 -4.85 -16.63
CA GLN A 58 1.03 -4.42 -16.33
C GLN A 58 1.99 -4.77 -17.46
N ILE A 59 2.94 -3.87 -17.71
CA ILE A 59 4.10 -4.10 -18.58
C ILE A 59 5.35 -3.78 -17.76
N ARG A 60 6.34 -4.67 -17.86
CA ARG A 60 7.58 -4.62 -17.09
C ARG A 60 8.75 -4.28 -18.00
N ALA A 61 9.74 -3.63 -17.43
CA ALA A 61 11.02 -3.36 -18.05
C ALA A 61 12.16 -3.77 -17.13
N VAL A 62 13.24 -4.31 -17.71
CA VAL A 62 14.47 -4.66 -17.01
C VAL A 62 15.64 -4.00 -17.73
N ALA A 63 16.44 -3.21 -17.02
CA ALA A 63 17.63 -2.56 -17.53
C ALA A 63 18.87 -3.42 -17.26
N ILE A 64 19.58 -3.79 -18.31
CA ILE A 64 20.72 -4.70 -18.27
C ILE A 64 21.96 -3.98 -18.77
N ASN A 65 23.06 -4.06 -18.03
CA ASN A 65 24.33 -3.44 -18.40
C ASN A 65 25.15 -4.31 -19.39
N SER A 66 26.32 -3.83 -19.79
CA SER A 66 27.23 -4.54 -20.70
C SER A 66 27.80 -5.85 -20.15
N GLU A 67 27.71 -6.08 -18.84
CA GLU A 67 28.19 -7.27 -18.14
C GLU A 67 27.06 -8.30 -17.92
N ASP A 68 25.92 -8.13 -18.59
CA ASP A 68 24.72 -8.95 -18.46
C ASP A 68 24.07 -8.91 -17.05
N LEU A 69 24.32 -7.83 -16.31
CA LEU A 69 23.76 -7.60 -14.97
C LEU A 69 22.49 -6.74 -15.01
N VAL A 70 21.47 -7.13 -14.25
CA VAL A 70 20.26 -6.33 -14.02
C VAL A 70 20.58 -5.19 -13.06
N VAL A 71 20.44 -3.95 -13.55
CA VAL A 71 20.81 -2.72 -12.82
C VAL A 71 19.64 -1.77 -12.60
N GLY A 72 18.48 -2.10 -13.14
CA GLY A 72 17.25 -1.35 -12.95
C GLY A 72 16.04 -2.17 -13.37
N HIS A 73 14.87 -1.84 -12.83
CA HIS A 73 13.60 -2.36 -13.30
C HIS A 73 12.55 -1.26 -13.30
N GLY A 74 11.52 -1.44 -14.11
CA GLY A 74 10.36 -0.59 -14.12
C GLY A 74 9.10 -1.38 -14.39
N THR A 75 7.97 -0.83 -13.96
CA THR A 75 6.64 -1.35 -14.25
C THR A 75 5.75 -0.17 -14.57
N ILE A 76 4.97 -0.29 -15.64
CA ILE A 76 3.82 0.57 -15.87
C ILE A 76 2.56 -0.29 -15.80
N GLY A 77 1.59 0.13 -15.02
CA GLY A 77 0.29 -0.53 -14.89
C GLY A 77 -0.86 0.43 -15.16
N TRP A 78 -2.02 -0.09 -15.52
CA TRP A 78 -3.25 0.70 -15.65
C TRP A 78 -4.49 -0.11 -15.36
N TYR A 79 -5.54 0.58 -14.92
CA TYR A 79 -6.80 -0.03 -14.53
C TYR A 79 -7.64 -0.41 -15.77
N LEU A 80 -8.26 -1.59 -15.72
CA LEU A 80 -9.12 -2.12 -16.80
C LEU A 80 -10.60 -2.14 -16.42
N LYS A 81 -10.92 -2.03 -15.12
CA LYS A 81 -12.29 -2.16 -14.58
C LYS A 81 -12.51 -1.23 -13.39
N TYR A 82 -13.79 -1.03 -13.09
CA TYR A 82 -14.35 -0.35 -11.91
C TYR A 82 -14.29 1.18 -11.94
N ASP A 83 -13.13 1.77 -11.69
CA ASP A 83 -12.94 3.22 -11.61
C ASP A 83 -11.53 3.59 -12.08
N ASN A 84 -11.28 4.90 -12.24
CA ASN A 84 -9.97 5.46 -12.57
C ASN A 84 -9.41 4.91 -13.89
N LEU A 85 -10.28 4.65 -14.86
CA LEU A 85 -9.96 3.96 -16.13
C LEU A 85 -9.12 4.79 -17.10
N ASP A 86 -8.91 6.07 -16.81
CA ASP A 86 -7.98 6.94 -17.51
C ASP A 86 -6.62 7.06 -16.80
N ARG A 87 -6.37 6.23 -15.77
CA ARG A 87 -5.18 6.27 -14.94
C ARG A 87 -4.33 5.01 -15.05
N GLY A 88 -3.03 5.22 -14.96
CA GLY A 88 -2.03 4.20 -14.71
C GLY A 88 -1.07 4.61 -13.61
N TRP A 89 -0.10 3.75 -13.32
CA TRP A 89 1.00 4.04 -12.42
C TRP A 89 2.31 3.60 -13.00
N PHE A 90 3.39 4.25 -12.57
CA PHE A 90 4.75 3.98 -12.97
C PHE A 90 5.63 3.79 -11.74
N ILE A 91 6.34 2.66 -11.71
CA ILE A 91 7.36 2.35 -10.71
C ILE A 91 8.67 2.15 -11.46
N ALA A 92 9.75 2.72 -10.94
CA ALA A 92 11.09 2.42 -11.42
C ALA A 92 12.11 2.49 -10.30
N TYR A 93 13.03 1.55 -10.32
CA TYR A 93 14.19 1.52 -9.45
C TYR A 93 15.45 1.31 -10.27
N VAL A 94 16.52 1.99 -9.85
CA VAL A 94 17.86 1.87 -10.42
C VAL A 94 18.84 1.68 -9.27
N ALA A 95 19.67 0.65 -9.37
CA ALA A 95 20.75 0.35 -8.42
C ALA A 95 21.59 1.61 -8.17
N LYS A 96 21.95 1.87 -6.91
CA LYS A 96 22.54 3.15 -6.47
C LYS A 96 23.78 3.54 -7.28
N GLU A 97 24.64 2.57 -7.58
CA GLU A 97 25.89 2.70 -8.34
C GLU A 97 25.66 3.01 -9.83
N HIS A 98 24.44 2.83 -10.31
CA HIS A 98 24.02 3.01 -11.70
C HIS A 98 23.11 4.23 -11.90
N ARG A 99 22.78 4.97 -10.84
CA ARG A 99 21.96 6.20 -10.93
C ARG A 99 22.67 7.31 -11.70
N ARG A 100 21.88 8.27 -12.16
CA ARG A 100 22.32 9.45 -12.95
C ARG A 100 23.04 9.13 -14.26
N LYS A 101 22.91 7.91 -14.77
CA LYS A 101 23.45 7.46 -16.08
C LYS A 101 22.40 7.42 -17.20
N GLY A 102 21.21 8.00 -16.97
CA GLY A 102 20.10 8.01 -17.93
C GLY A 102 19.13 6.82 -17.84
N ILE A 103 19.44 5.78 -17.05
CA ILE A 103 18.65 4.54 -16.98
C ILE A 103 17.19 4.78 -16.60
N GLY A 104 16.92 5.62 -15.60
CA GLY A 104 15.53 5.95 -15.21
C GLY A 104 14.74 6.61 -16.34
N LYS A 105 15.37 7.50 -17.12
CA LYS A 105 14.77 8.11 -18.32
C LYS A 105 14.48 7.05 -19.38
N SER A 106 15.43 6.14 -19.64
CA SER A 106 15.25 5.04 -20.60
C SER A 106 14.16 4.04 -20.17
N LEU A 107 13.99 3.78 -18.87
CA LEU A 107 12.90 2.94 -18.36
C LEU A 107 11.54 3.63 -18.58
N LEU A 108 11.44 4.92 -18.27
CA LEU A 108 10.22 5.70 -18.53
C LEU A 108 9.89 5.73 -20.03
N GLU A 109 10.86 6.04 -20.89
CA GLU A 109 10.71 6.06 -22.35
C GLU A 109 10.18 4.73 -22.90
N ALA A 110 10.74 3.62 -22.43
CA ALA A 110 10.37 2.31 -22.91
C ALA A 110 8.97 1.85 -22.43
N LEU A 111 8.44 2.45 -21.36
CA LEU A 111 7.19 2.05 -20.71
C LEU A 111 6.02 3.03 -20.97
N ILE A 112 6.24 4.34 -21.04
CA ILE A 112 5.17 5.35 -21.11
C ILE A 112 4.26 5.21 -22.35
N THR A 113 4.77 4.58 -23.40
CA THR A 113 4.05 4.36 -24.66
C THR A 113 3.14 3.12 -24.63
N LYS A 114 3.21 2.29 -23.58
CA LYS A 114 2.52 1.00 -23.51
C LYS A 114 1.05 1.08 -23.12
N PRO A 115 0.64 1.95 -22.17
CA PRO A 115 -0.78 2.14 -21.90
C PRO A 115 -1.50 2.68 -23.16
N PRO A 116 -2.76 2.29 -23.37
CA PRO A 116 -3.55 2.78 -24.50
C PRO A 116 -3.89 4.28 -24.33
N GLU A 117 -4.36 4.93 -25.39
CA GLU A 117 -4.57 6.40 -25.42
C GLU A 117 -5.56 6.92 -24.37
N GLN A 118 -6.51 6.09 -23.90
CA GLN A 118 -7.42 6.52 -22.83
C GLN A 118 -6.70 6.77 -21.51
N ILE A 119 -5.49 6.24 -21.32
CA ILE A 119 -4.68 6.48 -20.11
C ILE A 119 -3.99 7.82 -20.24
N LYS A 120 -4.53 8.80 -19.50
CA LYS A 120 -4.13 10.21 -19.52
C LYS A 120 -3.22 10.58 -18.36
N PHE A 121 -3.38 9.91 -17.22
CA PHE A 121 -2.62 10.21 -16.00
C PHE A 121 -1.79 9.01 -15.55
N ILE A 122 -0.56 9.28 -15.14
CA ILE A 122 0.38 8.30 -14.62
C ILE A 122 0.77 8.70 -13.20
N TYR A 123 0.35 7.89 -12.25
CA TYR A 123 0.70 8.03 -10.85
C TYR A 123 2.11 7.53 -10.59
N ALA A 124 2.93 8.31 -9.88
CA ALA A 124 4.27 7.90 -9.48
C ALA A 124 4.64 8.52 -8.13
N GLY A 125 5.28 7.71 -7.29
CA GLY A 125 5.65 8.09 -5.92
C GLY A 125 7.16 8.03 -5.67
N CYS A 126 7.62 8.81 -4.69
CA CYS A 126 8.98 8.68 -4.15
C CYS A 126 9.05 9.13 -2.69
N VAL A 127 10.06 8.66 -1.95
CA VAL A 127 10.31 9.18 -0.60
C VAL A 127 10.90 10.59 -0.70
N LEU A 128 10.42 11.53 0.13
CA LEU A 128 10.97 12.87 0.26
C LEU A 128 12.48 12.81 0.58
N GLY A 129 13.29 13.53 -0.20
CA GLY A 129 14.76 13.53 -0.12
C GLY A 129 15.45 12.37 -0.84
N SER A 130 14.70 11.44 -1.44
CA SER A 130 15.28 10.33 -2.19
C SER A 130 15.78 10.74 -3.58
N ASP A 131 16.55 9.87 -4.23
CA ASP A 131 17.03 10.09 -5.59
C ASP A 131 15.92 10.15 -6.66
N GLY A 132 14.71 9.69 -6.32
CA GLY A 132 13.51 9.76 -7.17
C GLY A 132 12.86 11.14 -7.19
N GLU A 133 12.98 11.92 -6.11
CA GLU A 133 12.37 13.25 -6.02
C GLU A 133 12.83 14.20 -7.13
N PRO A 134 14.13 14.45 -7.36
CA PRO A 134 14.57 15.32 -8.45
C PRO A 134 14.27 14.74 -9.84
N PHE A 135 13.95 13.45 -9.96
CA PHE A 135 13.50 12.86 -11.22
C PHE A 135 12.03 13.22 -11.49
N LEU A 136 11.14 12.99 -10.53
CA LEU A 136 9.71 13.33 -10.67
C LEU A 136 9.48 14.84 -10.76
N ARG A 137 10.23 15.64 -9.98
CA ARG A 137 10.13 17.11 -10.02
C ARG A 137 10.54 17.76 -11.34
N LYS A 138 11.28 17.04 -12.20
CA LYS A 138 11.55 17.49 -13.58
C LYS A 138 10.36 17.34 -14.50
N ILE A 139 9.45 16.42 -14.20
CA ILE A 139 8.22 16.19 -14.95
C ILE A 139 7.12 17.11 -14.41
N LYS A 140 6.93 17.12 -13.09
CA LYS A 140 5.93 17.96 -12.41
C LYS A 140 6.51 18.52 -11.12
N LYS A 141 6.57 19.84 -11.01
CA LYS A 141 7.26 20.55 -9.92
C LYS A 141 6.73 20.18 -8.53
N ASP A 142 5.41 20.21 -8.36
CA ASP A 142 4.73 20.02 -7.08
C ASP A 142 4.05 18.64 -7.07
N ASN A 143 4.04 17.99 -5.90
CA ASN A 143 3.36 16.72 -5.68
C ASN A 143 1.87 16.98 -5.34
N ASP A 144 1.01 16.00 -5.57
CA ASP A 144 -0.44 16.13 -5.37
C ASP A 144 -0.90 15.57 -4.02
N TYR A 145 -0.10 14.67 -3.44
CA TYR A 145 -0.39 14.05 -2.16
C TYR A 145 0.87 13.76 -1.38
N GLN A 146 0.77 13.84 -0.05
CA GLN A 146 1.82 13.41 0.86
C GLN A 146 1.32 12.32 1.81
N GLU A 147 1.91 11.13 1.70
CA GLU A 147 1.68 10.09 2.69
C GLU A 147 2.69 10.19 3.83
N LYS A 148 2.20 10.41 5.05
CA LYS A 148 3.00 10.32 6.28
C LYS A 148 3.01 8.86 6.73
N ARG A 149 4.12 8.17 6.49
CA ARG A 149 4.36 6.82 7.02
C ARG A 149 4.86 6.93 8.44
N THR A 150 4.24 6.20 9.35
CA THR A 150 4.57 6.20 10.77
C THR A 150 4.81 4.78 11.27
N ILE A 151 5.68 4.64 12.26
CA ILE A 151 6.12 3.36 12.81
C ILE A 151 6.02 3.37 14.33
N ALA A 152 5.54 2.28 14.92
CA ALA A 152 5.63 2.00 16.35
C ALA A 152 6.52 0.76 16.57
N ASP A 153 7.39 0.80 17.59
CA ASP A 153 8.13 -0.38 18.03
C ASP A 153 7.28 -1.12 19.08
N LEU A 154 6.78 -2.30 18.72
CA LEU A 154 5.90 -3.12 19.55
C LEU A 154 6.59 -3.56 20.85
N THR A 155 7.94 -3.54 20.90
CA THR A 155 8.69 -3.86 22.12
C THR A 155 8.68 -2.74 23.16
N GLU A 156 8.25 -1.52 22.79
CA GLU A 156 8.12 -0.38 23.71
C GLU A 156 6.80 -0.40 24.52
N PHE A 157 5.88 -1.33 24.25
CA PHE A 157 4.58 -1.39 24.95
C PHE A 157 4.57 -2.38 26.11
N ASP A 158 3.97 -1.97 27.23
CA ASP A 158 3.59 -2.90 28.30
C ASP A 158 2.25 -3.57 27.95
N ILE A 159 2.27 -4.89 27.81
CA ILE A 159 1.06 -5.67 27.46
C ILE A 159 -0.07 -5.53 28.49
N ASN A 160 0.24 -5.36 29.77
CA ASN A 160 -0.78 -5.22 30.81
C ASN A 160 -1.48 -3.87 30.69
N GLU A 161 -0.73 -2.78 30.49
CA GLU A 161 -1.30 -1.45 30.26
C GLU A 161 -2.18 -1.44 28.99
N VAL A 162 -1.69 -2.06 27.91
CA VAL A 162 -2.47 -2.21 26.66
C VAL A 162 -3.75 -3.01 26.90
N LYS A 163 -3.69 -4.11 27.64
CA LYS A 163 -4.87 -4.93 27.97
C LYS A 163 -5.89 -4.14 28.80
N GLU A 164 -5.43 -3.40 29.80
CA GLU A 164 -6.30 -2.57 30.64
C GLU A 164 -7.02 -1.50 29.80
N GLU A 165 -6.28 -0.78 28.96
CA GLU A 165 -6.85 0.27 28.13
C GLU A 165 -7.77 -0.27 27.04
N ALA A 166 -7.39 -1.37 26.37
CA ALA A 166 -8.24 -2.06 25.40
C ALA A 166 -9.56 -2.51 26.04
N ASN A 167 -9.52 -3.13 27.23
CA ASN A 167 -10.71 -3.54 27.97
C ASN A 167 -11.58 -2.34 28.39
N ARG A 168 -10.96 -1.23 28.83
CA ARG A 168 -11.67 0.00 29.21
C ARG A 168 -12.41 0.61 28.03
N LEU A 169 -11.75 0.72 26.87
CA LEU A 169 -12.33 1.24 25.64
C LEU A 169 -13.43 0.33 25.09
N LEU A 170 -13.22 -0.98 25.09
CA LEU A 170 -14.23 -1.96 24.69
C LEU A 170 -15.46 -1.91 25.61
N LYS A 171 -15.27 -1.85 26.93
CA LYS A 171 -16.38 -1.71 27.89
C LYS A 171 -17.18 -0.44 27.63
N LYS A 172 -16.50 0.67 27.32
CA LYS A 172 -17.17 1.92 26.94
C LYS A 172 -17.98 1.74 25.65
N ALA A 173 -17.43 1.07 24.63
CA ALA A 173 -18.16 0.79 23.39
C ALA A 173 -19.40 -0.08 23.65
N ASN A 174 -19.27 -1.16 24.41
CA ASN A 174 -20.38 -2.04 24.80
C ASN A 174 -21.49 -1.28 25.53
N ASN A 175 -21.14 -0.44 26.51
CA ASN A 175 -22.12 0.38 27.22
C ASN A 175 -22.84 1.41 26.32
N ASN A 176 -22.32 1.68 25.12
CA ASN A 176 -22.94 2.54 24.12
C ASN A 176 -23.59 1.76 22.97
N GLY A 177 -23.83 0.45 23.13
CA GLY A 177 -24.54 -0.38 22.15
C GLY A 177 -23.68 -0.85 20.97
N TYR A 178 -22.38 -1.05 21.18
CA TYR A 178 -21.47 -1.59 20.16
C TYR A 178 -20.82 -2.86 20.65
N ARG A 179 -20.76 -3.88 19.79
CA ARG A 179 -19.93 -5.07 20.00
C ARG A 179 -18.79 -5.13 18.99
N VAL A 180 -17.72 -5.82 19.34
CA VAL A 180 -16.56 -6.00 18.48
C VAL A 180 -16.31 -7.48 18.25
N VAL A 181 -16.06 -7.85 17.00
CA VAL A 181 -15.67 -9.22 16.62
C VAL A 181 -14.34 -9.21 15.90
N LYS A 182 -13.54 -10.25 16.14
CA LYS A 182 -12.27 -10.48 15.44
C LYS A 182 -12.54 -11.31 14.19
N VAL A 183 -12.12 -10.81 13.04
CA VAL A 183 -12.28 -11.45 11.73
C VAL A 183 -10.90 -11.86 11.23
N LYS A 184 -10.75 -13.11 10.76
CA LYS A 184 -9.50 -13.60 10.17
C LYS A 184 -9.67 -13.76 8.67
N ASN A 185 -8.62 -13.45 7.91
CA ASN A 185 -8.53 -13.66 6.46
C ASN A 185 -9.76 -13.16 5.69
N MET A 186 -10.21 -11.95 6.05
CA MET A 186 -11.29 -11.22 5.37
C MET A 186 -12.66 -11.92 5.37
N LYS A 187 -12.89 -12.91 6.24
CA LYS A 187 -14.16 -13.64 6.36
C LYS A 187 -15.24 -12.86 7.12
N PHE A 188 -15.58 -11.67 6.64
CA PHE A 188 -16.59 -10.83 7.29
C PHE A 188 -17.99 -11.42 7.20
N GLU A 189 -18.27 -12.22 6.17
CA GLU A 189 -19.53 -12.93 5.97
C GLU A 189 -19.88 -13.91 7.10
N ASP A 190 -18.90 -14.32 7.92
CA ASP A 190 -19.13 -15.18 9.09
C ASP A 190 -19.82 -14.41 10.24
N PHE A 191 -19.89 -13.07 10.19
CA PHE A 191 -20.34 -12.23 11.31
C PHE A 191 -21.43 -11.20 10.96
N VAL A 192 -21.47 -10.74 9.72
CA VAL A 192 -22.41 -9.72 9.21
C VAL A 192 -22.79 -10.03 7.77
N ASP A 193 -23.85 -9.40 7.28
CA ASP A 193 -24.12 -9.37 5.85
C ASP A 193 -22.92 -8.72 5.14
N PHE A 194 -22.35 -9.45 4.17
CA PHE A 194 -21.15 -9.01 3.48
C PHE A 194 -21.40 -7.78 2.63
N GLU A 195 -22.58 -7.62 2.02
CA GLU A 195 -22.93 -6.43 1.22
C GLU A 195 -23.02 -5.17 2.09
N GLU A 196 -23.54 -5.32 3.31
CA GLU A 196 -23.54 -4.22 4.28
C GLU A 196 -22.11 -3.84 4.70
N PHE A 197 -21.25 -4.83 4.90
CA PHE A 197 -19.83 -4.57 5.16
C PHE A 197 -19.14 -3.85 3.97
N ILE A 198 -19.41 -4.28 2.74
CA ILE A 198 -18.86 -3.63 1.54
C ILE A 198 -19.32 -2.17 1.44
N THR A 199 -20.59 -1.89 1.76
CA THR A 199 -21.11 -0.51 1.80
C THR A 199 -20.33 0.35 2.80
N VAL A 200 -20.09 -0.19 4.01
CA VAL A 200 -19.29 0.46 5.05
C VAL A 200 -17.84 0.65 4.61
N ALA A 201 -17.22 -0.35 4.01
CA ALA A 201 -15.85 -0.28 3.51
C ALA A 201 -15.70 0.77 2.40
N GLN A 202 -16.63 0.83 1.46
CA GLN A 202 -16.63 1.83 0.40
C GLN A 202 -16.73 3.24 0.97
N GLN A 203 -17.63 3.47 1.92
CA GLN A 203 -17.78 4.78 2.55
C GLN A 203 -16.50 5.17 3.32
N ILE A 204 -15.87 4.22 4.03
CA ILE A 204 -14.61 4.47 4.72
C ILE A 204 -13.49 4.83 3.73
N TRP A 205 -13.39 4.12 2.60
CA TRP A 205 -12.38 4.37 1.57
C TRP A 205 -12.59 5.73 0.90
N ASN A 206 -13.83 6.09 0.59
CA ASN A 206 -14.15 7.35 -0.08
C ASN A 206 -14.07 8.56 0.86
N ASP A 207 -14.14 8.36 2.17
CA ASP A 207 -13.91 9.39 3.18
C ASP A 207 -12.42 9.68 3.43
N MET A 208 -11.49 8.90 2.87
CA MET A 208 -10.06 9.14 3.00
C MET A 208 -9.68 10.42 2.25
N PRO A 209 -8.95 11.37 2.88
CA PRO A 209 -8.50 12.57 2.19
C PRO A 209 -7.61 12.21 1.00
N ARG A 210 -7.91 12.77 -0.17
CA ARG A 210 -7.12 12.60 -1.41
C ARG A 210 -6.18 13.77 -1.69
N GLU A 211 -6.29 14.84 -0.90
CA GLU A 211 -5.55 16.10 -1.11
C GLU A 211 -5.80 16.61 -2.54
N GLU A 212 -4.75 16.85 -3.34
CA GLU A 212 -4.92 17.36 -4.72
C GLU A 212 -5.05 16.22 -5.76
N LEU A 213 -5.05 14.95 -5.35
CA LEU A 213 -5.27 13.84 -6.27
C LEU A 213 -6.70 13.89 -6.84
N THR A 214 -6.83 13.65 -8.15
CA THR A 214 -8.12 13.77 -8.84
C THR A 214 -8.83 12.42 -9.03
N PHE A 215 -8.44 11.40 -8.27
CA PHE A 215 -9.00 10.05 -8.36
C PHE A 215 -10.52 10.04 -8.12
N GLU A 216 -11.21 9.20 -8.89
CA GLU A 216 -12.64 8.93 -8.72
C GLU A 216 -12.90 8.23 -7.38
N ASP A 217 -14.14 8.33 -6.91
CA ASP A 217 -14.60 7.51 -5.79
C ASP A 217 -14.56 6.02 -6.14
N TYR A 218 -14.16 5.21 -5.16
CA TYR A 218 -14.14 3.77 -5.28
C TYR A 218 -15.56 3.23 -5.38
N THR A 219 -15.80 2.37 -6.37
CA THR A 219 -16.99 1.53 -6.45
C THR A 219 -16.65 0.10 -6.05
N LEU A 220 -16.97 -0.29 -4.81
CA LEU A 220 -16.70 -1.63 -4.29
C LEU A 220 -17.89 -2.55 -4.48
N THR A 221 -17.61 -3.74 -5.00
CA THR A 221 -18.51 -4.90 -4.94
C THR A 221 -17.86 -5.98 -4.07
N PRO A 222 -18.62 -6.96 -3.55
CA PRO A 222 -18.08 -8.13 -2.88
C PRO A 222 -16.94 -8.80 -3.64
N GLU A 223 -17.11 -8.96 -4.95
CA GLU A 223 -16.13 -9.61 -5.83
C GLU A 223 -14.84 -8.79 -5.89
N ARG A 224 -14.96 -7.48 -6.14
CA ARG A 224 -13.79 -6.59 -6.21
C ARG A 224 -13.03 -6.60 -4.90
N TYR A 225 -13.73 -6.51 -3.78
CA TYR A 225 -13.10 -6.51 -2.45
C TYR A 225 -12.35 -7.82 -2.19
N LYS A 226 -12.99 -8.96 -2.47
CA LYS A 226 -12.33 -10.28 -2.37
C LYS A 226 -11.12 -10.38 -3.28
N GLU A 227 -11.20 -9.89 -4.51
CA GLU A 227 -10.08 -9.92 -5.45
C GLU A 227 -8.86 -9.12 -4.99
N ILE A 228 -9.06 -7.93 -4.42
CA ILE A 228 -7.99 -7.09 -3.89
C ILE A 228 -7.20 -7.86 -2.83
N TYR A 229 -7.88 -8.42 -1.83
CA TYR A 229 -7.22 -9.08 -0.71
C TYR A 229 -6.77 -10.52 -1.01
N ASN A 230 -7.42 -11.23 -1.94
CA ASN A 230 -7.03 -12.58 -2.32
C ASN A 230 -5.61 -12.62 -2.91
N VAL A 231 -5.21 -11.58 -3.66
CA VAL A 231 -3.88 -11.52 -4.29
C VAL A 231 -2.79 -11.36 -3.24
N GLU A 232 -3.00 -10.50 -2.25
CA GLU A 232 -2.06 -10.34 -1.14
C GLU A 232 -2.01 -11.58 -0.25
N MET A 233 -3.14 -12.24 0.00
CA MET A 233 -3.15 -13.54 0.67
C MET A 233 -2.39 -14.62 -0.13
N LEU A 234 -2.46 -14.62 -1.47
CA LEU A 234 -1.62 -15.47 -2.31
C LEU A 234 -0.13 -15.14 -2.16
N HIS A 235 0.23 -13.88 -1.89
CA HIS A 235 1.59 -13.47 -1.52
C HIS A 235 2.00 -13.91 -0.10
N GLY A 236 1.08 -14.48 0.67
CA GLY A 236 1.32 -15.01 2.01
C GLY A 236 0.96 -14.05 3.13
N ASP A 237 0.28 -12.95 2.82
CA ASP A 237 -0.23 -12.04 3.85
C ASP A 237 -1.37 -12.71 4.62
N ASN A 238 -1.28 -12.67 5.95
CA ASN A 238 -2.31 -13.11 6.86
C ASN A 238 -3.03 -11.89 7.40
N TYR A 239 -4.31 -11.75 7.05
CA TYR A 239 -5.13 -10.62 7.46
C TYR A 239 -5.86 -10.89 8.77
N CYS A 240 -5.87 -9.89 9.64
CA CYS A 240 -6.72 -9.87 10.82
C CYS A 240 -7.39 -8.51 10.95
N SER A 241 -8.66 -8.54 11.29
CA SER A 241 -9.49 -7.35 11.42
C SER A 241 -10.27 -7.37 12.71
N PHE A 242 -10.55 -6.19 13.25
CA PHE A 242 -11.57 -6.01 14.29
C PHE A 242 -12.74 -5.23 13.68
N LEU A 243 -13.92 -5.84 13.69
CA LEU A 243 -15.15 -5.27 13.14
C LEU A 243 -16.03 -4.77 14.29
N CYS A 244 -16.43 -3.51 14.23
CA CYS A 244 -17.38 -2.89 15.15
C CYS A 244 -18.80 -2.99 14.58
N ILE A 245 -19.73 -3.50 15.38
CA ILE A 245 -21.12 -3.75 15.01
C ILE A 245 -22.02 -3.01 15.99
N HIS A 246 -22.99 -2.27 15.49
CA HIS A 246 -24.01 -1.62 16.31
C HIS A 246 -25.07 -2.65 16.72
N GLU A 247 -25.30 -2.83 18.02
CA GLU A 247 -26.09 -3.95 18.54
C GLU A 247 -27.57 -3.85 18.19
N GLU A 248 -28.16 -2.65 18.26
CA GLU A 248 -29.59 -2.46 17.98
C GLU A 248 -29.96 -2.80 16.53
N THR A 249 -29.09 -2.45 15.58
CA THR A 249 -29.33 -2.66 14.15
C THR A 249 -28.66 -3.92 13.61
N ASN A 250 -27.74 -4.52 14.37
CA ASN A 250 -26.85 -5.60 13.98
C ASN A 250 -26.02 -5.32 12.70
N LYS A 251 -25.75 -4.04 12.41
CA LYS A 251 -25.01 -3.63 11.20
C LYS A 251 -23.55 -3.33 11.50
N PRO A 252 -22.62 -3.61 10.56
CA PRO A 252 -21.25 -3.10 10.67
C PRO A 252 -21.26 -1.57 10.64
N VAL A 253 -20.38 -0.94 11.41
CA VAL A 253 -20.25 0.54 11.45
C VAL A 253 -18.82 1.03 11.33
N GLY A 254 -17.84 0.14 11.41
CA GLY A 254 -16.44 0.47 11.29
C GLY A 254 -15.56 -0.74 11.53
N TYR A 255 -14.32 -0.66 11.09
CA TYR A 255 -13.35 -1.73 11.24
C TYR A 255 -11.91 -1.20 11.26
N THR A 256 -11.00 -2.07 11.66
CA THR A 256 -9.55 -1.90 11.45
C THR A 256 -9.01 -3.20 10.87
N ILE A 257 -8.04 -3.13 9.95
CA ILE A 257 -7.40 -4.28 9.31
C ILE A 257 -5.89 -4.13 9.39
N PHE A 258 -5.19 -5.21 9.67
CA PHE A 258 -3.75 -5.30 9.51
C PHE A 258 -3.35 -6.65 8.93
N SER A 259 -2.15 -6.71 8.39
CA SER A 259 -1.57 -7.92 7.84
C SER A 259 -0.18 -8.20 8.41
N THR A 260 0.14 -9.50 8.46
CA THR A 260 1.48 -10.00 8.76
C THR A 260 1.92 -10.95 7.65
N ASN A 261 3.21 -11.01 7.36
CA ASN A 261 3.74 -11.93 6.35
C ASN A 261 4.88 -12.78 6.93
N PRO A 262 4.83 -14.12 6.81
CA PRO A 262 5.91 -14.99 7.27
C PRO A 262 7.26 -14.74 6.59
N LEU A 263 7.28 -14.12 5.42
CA LEU A 263 8.49 -13.71 4.69
C LEU A 263 8.92 -12.27 5.03
N HIS A 264 8.22 -11.62 5.98
CA HIS A 264 8.53 -10.29 6.49
C HIS A 264 8.14 -10.17 7.98
N LYS A 265 8.52 -11.18 8.78
CA LYS A 265 7.97 -11.43 10.13
C LYS A 265 8.03 -10.25 11.10
N GLN A 266 9.04 -9.40 10.96
CA GLN A 266 9.25 -8.28 11.88
C GLN A 266 8.27 -7.13 11.68
N VAL A 267 7.52 -7.10 10.58
CA VAL A 267 6.65 -5.98 10.22
C VAL A 267 5.19 -6.40 10.21
N VAL A 268 4.37 -5.55 10.83
CA VAL A 268 2.92 -5.52 10.68
C VAL A 268 2.58 -4.33 9.81
N SER A 269 1.82 -4.56 8.74
CA SER A 269 1.22 -3.49 7.93
C SER A 269 -0.17 -3.22 8.46
N GLN A 270 -0.40 -2.02 8.98
CA GLN A 270 -1.71 -1.51 9.34
C GLN A 270 -2.33 -0.84 8.12
N ASP A 271 -3.38 -1.48 7.62
CA ASP A 271 -4.22 -0.97 6.55
C ASP A 271 -5.33 -0.12 7.16
N ASP A 272 -6.52 -0.16 6.56
CA ASP A 272 -7.61 0.75 6.88
C ASP A 272 -8.04 0.69 8.33
N THR A 273 -8.40 1.87 8.87
CA THR A 273 -9.15 2.00 10.10
C THR A 273 -10.18 3.10 9.90
N GLY A 274 -11.46 2.77 10.02
CA GLY A 274 -12.52 3.71 9.76
C GLY A 274 -13.82 3.39 10.49
N VAL A 275 -14.63 4.43 10.64
CA VAL A 275 -15.99 4.37 11.20
C VAL A 275 -16.84 5.28 10.34
N ILE A 276 -18.04 4.82 9.95
CA ILE A 276 -18.96 5.61 9.14
C ILE A 276 -19.43 6.86 9.89
N PRO A 277 -19.73 7.98 9.18
CA PRO A 277 -20.04 9.29 9.75
C PRO A 277 -21.03 9.27 10.92
N GLU A 278 -22.11 8.50 10.82
CA GLU A 278 -23.21 8.40 11.77
C GLU A 278 -22.74 7.86 13.15
N HIS A 279 -21.63 7.11 13.15
CA HIS A 279 -21.06 6.47 14.32
C HIS A 279 -19.75 7.12 14.82
N ARG A 280 -19.31 8.23 14.19
CA ARG A 280 -18.12 9.01 14.62
C ARG A 280 -18.33 9.73 15.94
N GLY A 281 -17.22 10.23 16.52
CA GLY A 281 -17.22 10.97 17.79
C GLY A 281 -17.34 10.10 19.05
N LYS A 282 -17.49 8.78 18.90
CA LYS A 282 -17.71 7.84 20.01
C LYS A 282 -16.43 7.13 20.50
N GLY A 283 -15.27 7.45 19.91
CA GLY A 283 -13.98 6.84 20.26
C GLY A 283 -13.74 5.43 19.68
N LEU A 284 -14.58 4.99 18.74
CA LEU A 284 -14.55 3.63 18.19
C LEU A 284 -13.27 3.32 17.40
N GLY A 285 -12.74 4.28 16.63
CA GLY A 285 -11.49 4.07 15.87
C GLY A 285 -10.28 3.80 16.78
N LEU A 286 -10.15 4.54 17.89
CA LEU A 286 -9.09 4.31 18.87
C LEU A 286 -9.28 2.97 19.58
N MET A 287 -10.51 2.64 19.97
CA MET A 287 -10.85 1.35 20.56
C MET A 287 -10.44 0.19 19.64
N LEU A 288 -10.81 0.25 18.35
CA LEU A 288 -10.46 -0.74 17.36
C LEU A 288 -8.95 -0.94 17.25
N LYS A 289 -8.16 0.15 17.18
CA LYS A 289 -6.70 0.04 17.13
C LYS A 289 -6.09 -0.51 18.41
N TYR A 290 -6.65 -0.24 19.59
CA TYR A 290 -6.21 -0.89 20.83
C TYR A 290 -6.48 -2.39 20.83
N GLN A 291 -7.60 -2.83 20.23
CA GLN A 291 -7.85 -4.27 20.02
C GLN A 291 -6.82 -4.89 19.08
N SER A 292 -6.44 -4.18 18.00
CA SER A 292 -5.33 -4.59 17.12
C SER A 292 -4.01 -4.67 17.88
N LEU A 293 -3.60 -3.61 18.59
CA LEU A 293 -2.36 -3.57 19.34
C LEU A 293 -2.27 -4.71 20.36
N ARG A 294 -3.35 -4.93 21.13
CA ARG A 294 -3.44 -6.06 22.06
C ARG A 294 -3.19 -7.38 21.33
N HIS A 295 -3.85 -7.62 20.20
CA HIS A 295 -3.67 -8.84 19.44
C HIS A 295 -2.24 -9.01 18.93
N LEU A 296 -1.63 -7.95 18.42
CA LEU A 296 -0.26 -7.98 17.92
C LEU A 296 0.72 -8.39 19.03
N LEU A 297 0.56 -7.83 20.24
CA LEU A 297 1.41 -8.16 21.38
C LEU A 297 1.14 -9.56 21.97
N GLU A 298 -0.07 -10.11 21.80
CA GLU A 298 -0.45 -11.44 22.32
C GLU A 298 -0.10 -12.58 21.36
N GLU A 299 -0.17 -12.34 20.04
CA GLU A 299 -0.27 -13.41 19.04
C GLU A 299 0.74 -13.30 17.89
N THR A 300 1.63 -12.30 17.93
CA THR A 300 2.65 -12.11 16.90
C THR A 300 4.02 -11.84 17.51
N ASP A 301 5.07 -12.26 16.80
CA ASP A 301 6.47 -11.93 17.14
C ASP A 301 6.98 -10.69 16.35
N SER A 302 6.06 -9.91 15.77
CA SER A 302 6.42 -8.73 15.00
C SER A 302 6.98 -7.63 15.90
N LYS A 303 7.89 -6.83 15.33
CA LYS A 303 8.57 -5.75 16.05
C LYS A 303 8.05 -4.37 15.65
N TYR A 304 7.76 -4.17 14.37
CA TYR A 304 7.45 -2.87 13.81
C TYR A 304 6.03 -2.83 13.28
N TRP A 305 5.22 -1.89 13.80
CA TRP A 305 3.86 -1.66 13.34
C TRP A 305 3.82 -0.40 12.48
N ILE A 306 3.55 -0.55 11.19
CA ILE A 306 3.70 0.51 10.19
C ILE A 306 2.34 0.85 9.60
N THR A 307 2.06 2.14 9.44
CA THR A 307 0.86 2.63 8.74
C THR A 307 1.18 3.90 7.95
N GLY A 308 0.27 4.32 7.07
CA GLY A 308 0.37 5.57 6.33
C GLY A 308 -0.95 6.33 6.30
N ASN A 309 -0.87 7.66 6.31
CA ASN A 309 -2.03 8.52 6.22
C ASN A 309 -1.72 9.77 5.40
N ALA A 310 -2.74 10.33 4.76
CA ALA A 310 -2.69 11.69 4.22
C ALA A 310 -2.24 12.66 5.32
N GLY A 311 -1.36 13.60 4.99
CA GLY A 311 -0.92 14.64 5.94
C GLY A 311 -2.09 15.48 6.48
N SER A 312 -3.16 15.60 5.69
CA SER A 312 -4.42 16.25 6.05
C SER A 312 -5.32 15.46 7.02
N ASN A 313 -5.10 14.15 7.23
CA ASN A 313 -5.94 13.31 8.10
C ASN A 313 -5.61 13.45 9.60
N LYS A 314 -5.92 14.62 10.16
CA LYS A 314 -5.60 14.98 11.55
C LYS A 314 -6.15 14.01 12.60
N GLN A 315 -7.32 13.41 12.37
CA GLN A 315 -7.93 12.46 13.31
C GLN A 315 -7.13 11.17 13.39
N MET A 316 -6.78 10.57 12.24
CA MET A 316 -6.01 9.32 12.24
C MET A 316 -4.58 9.54 12.74
N ILE A 317 -3.96 10.68 12.40
CA ILE A 317 -2.65 11.06 12.94
C ILE A 317 -2.68 11.07 14.47
N LYS A 318 -3.69 11.72 15.08
CA LYS A 318 -3.83 11.76 16.54
C LYS A 318 -4.01 10.37 17.17
N ILE A 319 -4.76 9.48 16.51
CA ILE A 319 -4.91 8.08 16.97
C ILE A 319 -3.56 7.37 16.95
N ASN A 320 -2.80 7.51 15.86
CA ASN A 320 -1.48 6.87 15.73
C ASN A 320 -0.49 7.41 16.76
N GLU A 321 -0.46 8.72 17.00
CA GLU A 321 0.37 9.34 18.04
C GLU A 321 0.03 8.81 19.44
N THR A 322 -1.27 8.59 19.73
CA THR A 322 -1.72 7.97 20.99
C THR A 322 -1.18 6.54 21.15
N LEU A 323 -0.95 5.85 20.03
CA LEU A 323 -0.40 4.51 19.96
C LEU A 323 1.11 4.53 19.70
N ASN A 324 1.81 5.60 20.12
CA ASN A 324 3.26 5.75 20.04
C ASN A 324 3.85 5.57 18.62
N HIS A 325 3.05 5.75 17.56
CA HIS A 325 3.57 5.83 16.21
C HIS A 325 4.33 7.14 16.03
N LYS A 326 5.55 7.05 15.51
CA LYS A 326 6.43 8.18 15.23
C LYS A 326 6.55 8.33 13.71
N LEU A 327 6.68 9.57 13.22
CA LEU A 327 6.93 9.81 11.80
C LEU A 327 8.23 9.10 11.38
N TRP A 328 8.13 8.29 10.34
CA TRP A 328 9.25 7.52 9.81
C TRP A 328 9.74 8.09 8.49
N MET A 329 8.81 8.33 7.56
CA MET A 329 9.11 8.96 6.28
C MET A 329 7.88 9.66 5.72
N THR A 330 8.11 10.55 4.74
CA THR A 330 7.06 11.12 3.91
C THR A 330 7.23 10.60 2.48
N GLU A 331 6.18 10.00 1.93
CA GLU A 331 6.09 9.66 0.51
C GLU A 331 5.40 10.82 -0.22
N LEU A 332 6.00 11.24 -1.32
CA LEU A 332 5.46 12.24 -2.23
C LEU A 332 4.85 11.52 -3.41
N GLU A 333 3.60 11.85 -3.71
CA GLU A 333 2.84 11.21 -4.77
C GLU A 333 2.47 12.22 -5.84
N PHE A 334 2.71 11.86 -7.10
CA PHE A 334 2.54 12.71 -8.25
C PHE A 334 1.55 12.09 -9.23
N GLU A 335 0.55 12.87 -9.59
CA GLU A 335 -0.33 12.64 -10.72
C GLU A 335 0.25 13.36 -11.95
N LEU A 336 1.00 12.62 -12.76
CA LEU A 336 1.65 13.14 -13.95
C LEU A 336 0.71 13.02 -15.14
N SER A 337 0.55 14.06 -15.94
CA SER A 337 -0.08 13.86 -17.25
C SER A 337 0.86 13.05 -18.15
N ARG A 338 0.31 12.18 -19.00
CA ARG A 338 1.08 11.43 -19.98
C ARG A 338 1.84 12.38 -20.92
N GLU A 339 1.21 13.50 -21.28
CA GLU A 339 1.81 14.54 -22.11
C GLU A 339 3.06 15.16 -21.45
N ASP A 340 3.03 15.44 -20.15
CA ASP A 340 4.20 15.98 -19.43
C ASP A 340 5.33 14.95 -19.35
N CYS A 341 4.99 13.67 -19.18
CA CYS A 341 5.98 12.59 -19.26
C CYS A 341 6.65 12.55 -20.65
N GLU A 342 5.86 12.65 -21.72
CA GLU A 342 6.36 12.63 -23.11
C GLU A 342 7.19 13.89 -23.42
N LYS A 343 6.77 15.08 -22.98
CA LYS A 343 7.56 16.33 -23.09
C LYS A 343 8.90 16.23 -22.39
N TYR A 344 8.93 15.69 -21.17
CA TYR A 344 10.16 15.45 -20.43
C TYR A 344 11.14 14.53 -21.18
N LEU A 345 10.64 13.56 -21.93
CA LEU A 345 11.50 12.65 -22.69
C LEU A 345 12.19 13.36 -23.86
N ILE A 346 11.55 14.36 -24.46
CA ILE A 346 12.06 15.14 -25.58
C ILE A 346 13.04 16.25 -25.12
N SER A 347 12.91 16.73 -23.88
CA SER A 347 13.87 17.65 -23.23
C SER A 347 15.16 16.95 -22.81
#